data_AF-A0A9Q2P3F6-F1
#
_entry.id   AF-A0A9Q2P3F6-F1
#
_cell.length_a   1.000
_cell.length_b   1.000
_cell.length_c   1.000
_cell.angle_alpha   90.00
_cell.angle_beta   90.00
_cell.angle_gamma   90.00
#
_symmetry.space_group_name_H-M   'P 1'
#
loop_
_entity.id
_entity.type
_entity.pdbx_description
1 polymer ?
#
loop_
_entity_poly.entity_id
_entity_poly.type
_entity_poly.pdbx_seq_one_letter_code
_entity_poly.pdbx_strand_id
1 'polypeptide(L)'
;MNRVPAETALGLAWIVALVASLAVLFIGEVMGQTPCVLCWFQRAFMFPLAIILGLGLWWRDGSVGRYGIALALGGGVVALWHMGLYAGLIPERIQPCTATGPSCTDDNQLVFGIPIPLMALAAFALIGFLSALSMKETQT
;
A
#
# COMPACT_ATOMS: atom_id res chain seq x y z
N MET A 1 14.72 -22.71 -14.24
CA MET A 1 13.93 -21.56 -13.75
C MET A 1 13.51 -21.88 -12.32
N ASN A 2 14.17 -21.27 -11.32
CA ASN A 2 13.82 -21.47 -9.92
C ASN A 2 12.42 -20.91 -9.69
N ARG A 3 11.42 -21.79 -9.55
CA ARG A 3 10.06 -21.37 -9.18
C ARG A 3 10.09 -20.95 -7.72
N VAL A 4 9.65 -19.73 -7.44
CA VAL A 4 9.41 -19.28 -6.07
C VAL A 4 8.20 -20.06 -5.55
N PRO A 5 8.29 -20.78 -4.41
CA PRO A 5 7.14 -21.48 -3.85
C PRO A 5 5.98 -20.50 -3.60
N ALA A 6 4.75 -20.93 -3.84
CA ALA A 6 3.55 -20.10 -3.63
C ALA A 6 3.51 -19.49 -2.21
N GLU A 7 3.92 -20.28 -1.21
CA GLU A 7 4.03 -19.88 0.19
C GLU A 7 5.09 -18.79 0.40
N THR A 8 6.22 -18.86 -0.31
CA THR A 8 7.29 -17.85 -0.24
C THR A 8 6.85 -16.53 -0.88
N ALA A 9 6.16 -16.58 -2.02
CA ALA A 9 5.61 -15.39 -2.66
C ALA A 9 4.57 -14.70 -1.75
N LEU A 10 3.68 -15.48 -1.12
CA LEU A 10 2.71 -14.97 -0.15
C LEU A 10 3.39 -14.39 1.10
N GLY A 11 4.43 -15.08 1.59
CA GLY A 11 5.27 -14.63 2.71
C GLY A 11 5.93 -13.28 2.43
N LEU A 12 6.51 -13.10 1.25
CA LEU A 12 7.09 -11.83 0.83
C LEU A 12 6.03 -10.73 0.71
N ALA A 13 4.84 -11.04 0.16
CA ALA A 13 3.74 -10.08 0.07
C ALA A 13 3.31 -9.59 1.47
N TRP A 14 3.21 -10.52 2.43
CA TRP A 14 2.89 -10.21 3.81
C TRP A 14 3.96 -9.35 4.49
N ILE A 15 5.25 -9.68 4.32
CA ILE A 15 6.37 -8.88 4.88
C ILE A 15 6.29 -7.44 4.36
N VAL A 16 6.07 -7.25 3.06
CA VAL A 16 5.94 -5.91 2.47
C VAL A 16 4.76 -5.16 3.06
N ALA A 17 3.59 -5.81 3.17
CA ALA A 17 2.40 -5.20 3.76
C ALA A 17 2.60 -4.83 5.24
N LEU A 18 3.26 -5.69 6.01
CA LEU A 18 3.55 -5.45 7.42
C LEU A 18 4.52 -4.28 7.59
N VAL A 19 5.64 -4.29 6.87
CA VAL A 19 6.64 -3.21 6.92
C VAL A 19 6.04 -1.88 6.48
N ALA A 20 5.24 -1.86 5.39
CA ALA A 20 4.56 -0.66 4.95
C ALA A 20 3.56 -0.13 5.98
N SER A 21 2.81 -1.03 6.64
CA SER A 21 1.87 -0.66 7.71
C SER A 21 2.60 -0.07 8.93
N LEU A 22 3.70 -0.68 9.36
CA LEU A 22 4.50 -0.18 10.48
C LEU A 22 5.18 1.15 10.14
N ALA A 23 5.71 1.28 8.92
CA ALA A 23 6.35 2.52 8.45
C ALA A 23 5.38 3.69 8.49
N VAL A 24 4.14 3.51 7.99
CA VAL A 24 3.16 4.61 7.98
C VAL A 24 2.63 4.96 9.38
N LEU A 25 2.56 3.98 10.28
CA LEU A 25 2.26 4.23 11.71
C LEU A 25 3.40 4.99 12.39
N PHE A 26 4.65 4.62 12.12
CA PHE A 26 5.82 5.33 12.65
C PHE A 26 5.85 6.80 12.19
N ILE A 27 5.60 7.04 10.90
CA ILE A 27 5.52 8.40 10.34
C ILE A 27 4.41 9.21 11.02
N GLY A 28 3.25 8.60 11.26
CA GLY A 28 2.12 9.28 11.90
C GLY A 28 2.33 9.57 13.39
N GLU A 29 2.64 8.53 14.16
CA GLU A 29 2.62 8.58 15.62
C GLU A 29 3.95 9.01 16.23
N VAL A 30 5.08 8.67 15.60
CA VAL A 30 6.41 8.95 16.14
C VAL A 30 7.01 10.21 15.52
N MET A 31 6.91 10.38 14.20
CA MET A 31 7.37 11.61 13.53
C MET A 31 6.36 12.76 13.60
N GLY A 32 5.13 12.49 14.06
CA GLY A 32 4.07 13.50 14.21
C GLY A 32 3.50 14.02 12.89
N GLN A 33 3.75 13.33 11.76
CA GLN A 33 3.23 13.75 10.46
C GLN A 33 1.78 13.30 10.29
N THR A 34 0.86 14.26 10.43
CA THR A 34 -0.57 13.99 10.23
C THR A 34 -0.84 13.56 8.78
N PRO A 35 -1.59 12.46 8.56
CA PRO A 35 -1.84 11.98 7.21
C PRO A 35 -2.83 12.90 6.49
N CYS A 36 -2.56 13.19 5.22
CA CYS A 36 -3.54 13.81 4.36
C CYS A 36 -4.69 12.83 4.05
N VAL A 37 -5.80 13.34 3.49
CA VAL A 37 -7.00 12.53 3.22
C VAL A 37 -6.73 11.35 2.26
N LEU A 38 -5.88 11.51 1.24
CA LEU A 38 -5.51 10.40 0.34
C LEU A 38 -4.63 9.37 1.05
N CYS A 39 -3.67 9.80 1.89
CA CYS A 39 -2.87 8.90 2.71
C CYS A 39 -3.75 8.10 3.70
N TRP A 40 -4.79 8.72 4.24
CA TRP A 40 -5.76 8.03 5.09
C TRP A 40 -6.49 6.90 4.32
N PHE A 41 -6.94 7.16 3.09
CA PHE A 41 -7.51 6.11 2.24
C PHE A 41 -6.51 5.00 1.93
N GLN A 42 -5.24 5.34 1.67
CA GLN A 42 -4.19 4.32 1.45
C GLN A 42 -4.00 3.43 2.70
N ARG A 43 -4.01 4.00 3.92
CA ARG A 43 -3.95 3.23 5.18
C ARG A 43 -5.12 2.25 5.31
N ALA A 44 -6.33 2.67 4.93
CA ALA A 44 -7.52 1.82 4.96
C ALA A 44 -7.39 0.56 4.10
N PHE A 45 -6.63 0.62 3.00
CA PHE A 45 -6.33 -0.57 2.18
C PHE A 45 -5.10 -1.35 2.66
N MET A 46 -4.08 -0.65 3.19
CA MET A 46 -2.81 -1.28 3.60
C MET A 46 -2.93 -2.11 4.89
N PHE A 47 -3.66 -1.62 5.91
CA PHE A 47 -3.74 -2.34 7.19
C PHE A 47 -4.47 -3.69 7.10
N PRO A 48 -5.61 -3.80 6.39
CA PRO A 48 -6.26 -5.09 6.19
C PRO A 48 -5.39 -6.08 5.39
N LEU A 49 -4.56 -5.61 4.46
CA LEU A 49 -3.64 -6.47 3.70
C LEU A 49 -2.66 -7.21 4.61
N ALA A 50 -2.06 -6.51 5.58
CA ALA A 50 -1.13 -7.13 6.53
C ALA A 50 -1.81 -8.24 7.37
N ILE A 51 -3.08 -8.03 7.74
CA ILE A 51 -3.86 -8.98 8.54
C ILE A 51 -4.27 -10.18 7.68
N ILE A 52 -4.90 -9.95 6.52
CA ILE A 52 -5.47 -11.01 5.68
C ILE A 52 -4.38 -11.92 5.12
N LEU A 53 -3.27 -11.36 4.64
CA LEU A 53 -2.14 -12.16 4.15
C LEU A 53 -1.48 -12.95 5.28
N GLY A 54 -1.40 -12.37 6.49
CA GLY A 54 -0.87 -13.05 7.67
C GLY A 54 -1.73 -14.22 8.13
N LEU A 55 -3.05 -14.04 8.16
CA LEU A 55 -3.99 -15.12 8.45
C LEU A 55 -3.95 -16.23 7.40
N GLY A 56 -3.80 -15.85 6.12
CA GLY A 56 -3.62 -16.81 5.04
C GLY A 56 -2.38 -17.67 5.19
N LEU A 57 -1.25 -17.08 5.61
CA LEU A 57 -0.03 -17.82 5.93
C LEU A 57 -0.21 -18.72 7.15
N TRP A 58 -0.87 -18.23 8.21
CA TRP A 58 -1.12 -18.99 9.43
C TRP A 58 -1.97 -20.24 9.18
N TRP A 59 -3.03 -20.12 8.38
CA TRP A 59 -3.90 -21.24 8.02
C TRP A 59 -3.44 -22.02 6.78
N ARG A 60 -2.31 -21.64 6.17
CA ARG A 60 -1.78 -22.20 4.92
C ARG A 60 -2.81 -22.18 3.78
N ASP A 61 -3.64 -21.14 3.75
CA ASP A 61 -4.66 -20.93 2.72
C ASP A 61 -4.10 -20.07 1.57
N GLY A 62 -3.63 -20.71 0.50
CA GLY A 62 -3.13 -20.00 -0.70
C GLY A 62 -4.20 -19.18 -1.44
N SER A 63 -5.49 -19.40 -1.16
CA SER A 63 -6.58 -18.67 -1.82
C SER A 63 -6.67 -17.22 -1.38
N VAL A 64 -6.02 -16.82 -0.27
CA VAL A 64 -6.05 -15.44 0.21
C VAL A 64 -5.36 -14.46 -0.73
N GLY A 65 -4.52 -14.95 -1.66
CA GLY A 65 -3.85 -14.13 -2.67
C GLY A 65 -4.83 -13.30 -3.50
N ARG A 66 -6.07 -13.77 -3.71
CA ARG A 66 -7.12 -13.01 -4.42
C ARG A 66 -7.55 -11.75 -3.67
N TYR A 67 -7.62 -11.82 -2.34
CA TYR A 67 -7.92 -10.68 -1.49
C TYR A 67 -6.73 -9.71 -1.46
N GLY A 68 -5.52 -10.27 -1.46
CA GLY A 68 -4.27 -9.52 -1.64
C GLY A 68 -4.29 -8.66 -2.90
N ILE A 69 -4.62 -9.27 -4.04
CA ILE A 69 -4.74 -8.57 -5.33
C ILE A 69 -5.85 -7.51 -5.28
N ALA A 70 -7.05 -7.86 -4.81
CA ALA A 70 -8.19 -6.93 -4.81
C ALA A 70 -7.91 -5.68 -3.98
N LEU A 71 -7.37 -5.83 -2.76
CA LEU A 71 -7.04 -4.71 -1.89
C LEU A 71 -5.83 -3.93 -2.41
N ALA A 72 -4.81 -4.62 -2.95
CA ALA A 72 -3.65 -3.95 -3.54
C ALA A 72 -4.02 -3.11 -4.77
N LEU A 73 -4.97 -3.56 -5.59
CA LEU A 73 -5.50 -2.77 -6.70
C LEU A 73 -6.26 -1.54 -6.20
N GLY A 74 -7.13 -1.69 -5.20
CA GLY A 74 -7.85 -0.57 -4.60
C GLY A 74 -6.92 0.50 -4.03
N GLY A 75 -5.96 0.08 -3.19
CA GLY A 75 -4.95 0.98 -2.64
C GLY A 75 -4.01 1.56 -3.71
N GLY A 76 -3.65 0.76 -4.71
CA GLY A 76 -2.80 1.16 -5.82
C GLY A 76 -3.43 2.26 -6.70
N VAL A 77 -4.75 2.19 -6.97
CA VAL A 77 -5.47 3.25 -7.68
C VAL A 77 -5.44 4.56 -6.89
N VAL A 78 -5.68 4.51 -5.58
CA VAL A 78 -5.59 5.70 -4.72
C VAL A 78 -4.16 6.25 -4.67
N ALA A 79 -3.14 5.38 -4.64
CA ALA A 79 -1.74 5.78 -4.66
C ALA A 79 -1.31 6.40 -6.00
N LEU A 80 -1.77 5.85 -7.13
CA LEU A 80 -1.57 6.43 -8.46
C LEU A 80 -2.20 7.82 -8.55
N TRP A 81 -3.43 7.97 -8.05
CA TRP A 81 -4.11 9.25 -8.03
C TRP A 81 -3.35 10.28 -7.18
N HIS A 82 -2.89 9.87 -5.99
CA HIS A 82 -2.10 10.71 -5.11
C HIS A 82 -0.78 11.14 -5.77
N MET A 83 -0.08 10.22 -6.42
CA MET A 83 1.15 10.52 -7.15
C MET A 83 0.91 11.47 -8.33
N GLY A 84 -0.21 11.32 -9.05
CA GLY A 84 -0.57 12.20 -10.16
C GLY A 84 -0.86 13.64 -9.71
N LEU A 85 -1.48 13.81 -8.53
CA LEU A 85 -1.65 15.13 -7.90
C LEU A 85 -0.32 15.70 -7.45
N TYR A 86 0.50 14.91 -6.74
CA TYR A 86 1.80 15.33 -6.23
C TYR A 86 2.76 15.75 -7.37
N ALA A 87 2.74 15.04 -8.50
CA ALA A 87 3.56 15.36 -9.68
C ALA A 87 3.02 16.55 -10.52
N GLY A 88 1.88 17.15 -10.15
CA GLY A 88 1.26 18.23 -10.92
C GLY A 88 0.67 17.80 -12.26
N LEU A 89 0.55 16.50 -12.53
CA LEU A 89 -0.05 15.95 -13.76
C LEU A 89 -1.58 16.09 -13.76
N ILE A 90 -2.18 16.08 -12.57
CA ILE A 90 -3.62 16.24 -12.37
C ILE A 90 -3.84 17.59 -11.68
N PRO A 91 -4.60 18.52 -12.29
CA PRO A 91 -4.91 19.78 -11.64
C PRO A 91 -5.72 19.51 -10.37
N GLU A 92 -5.28 20.09 -9.27
CA GLU A 92 -5.94 19.99 -7.98
C GLU A 92 -7.31 20.70 -8.08
N ARG A 93 -8.37 19.94 -8.38
CA ARG A 93 -9.73 20.46 -8.32
C ARG A 93 -9.99 20.83 -6.88
N ILE A 94 -10.23 22.13 -6.63
CA ILE A 94 -10.64 22.79 -5.38
C ILE A 94 -11.15 21.74 -4.38
N GLN A 95 -10.22 21.13 -3.65
CA GLN A 95 -10.58 20.30 -2.53
C GLN A 95 -11.06 21.33 -1.49
N PRO A 96 -12.24 21.16 -0.88
CA PRO A 96 -12.55 21.95 0.30
C PRO A 96 -11.44 21.64 1.30
N CYS A 97 -10.49 22.56 1.43
CA CYS A 97 -9.53 22.52 2.50
C CYS A 97 -10.39 22.39 3.75
N THR A 98 -10.32 21.25 4.44
CA THR A 98 -10.63 21.32 5.86
C THR A 98 -9.70 22.41 6.36
N ALA A 99 -10.24 23.48 6.92
CA ALA A 99 -9.49 24.69 7.26
C ALA A 99 -8.30 24.45 8.23
N THR A 100 -8.06 23.19 8.60
CA THR A 100 -7.15 22.68 9.64
C THR A 100 -6.40 21.39 9.26
N GLY A 101 -6.53 20.83 8.04
CA GLY A 101 -5.89 19.57 7.65
C GLY A 101 -4.62 19.72 6.77
N PRO A 102 -3.68 18.75 6.79
CA PRO A 102 -2.48 18.77 5.95
C PRO A 102 -2.79 18.53 4.47
N SER A 103 -2.10 19.24 3.57
CA SER A 103 -2.23 19.07 2.12
C SER A 103 -1.64 17.73 1.64
N CYS A 104 -2.23 17.18 0.57
CA CYS A 104 -1.70 16.00 -0.13
C CYS A 104 -0.63 16.36 -1.20
N THR A 105 -0.32 17.63 -1.40
CA THR A 105 0.68 18.10 -2.38
C THR A 105 1.87 18.81 -1.73
N ASP A 106 1.82 19.10 -0.42
CA ASP A 106 2.88 19.80 0.30
C ASP A 106 4.12 18.96 0.57
N ASP A 107 5.21 19.64 0.97
CA ASP A 107 6.49 19.05 1.39
C ASP A 107 6.37 18.06 2.56
N ASN A 108 5.28 18.12 3.34
CA ASN A 108 4.97 17.13 4.37
C ASN A 108 4.70 15.72 3.80
N GLN A 109 4.55 15.59 2.48
CA GLN A 109 4.48 14.30 1.79
C GLN A 109 5.85 13.70 1.44
N LEU A 110 6.95 14.28 1.93
CA LEU A 110 8.30 13.76 1.73
C LEU A 110 8.83 13.09 3.00
N VAL A 111 9.38 11.89 2.85
CA VAL A 111 10.11 11.17 3.89
C VAL A 111 11.47 10.78 3.32
N PHE A 112 12.55 11.26 3.94
CA PHE A 112 13.93 11.10 3.44
C PHE A 112 14.13 11.57 1.97
N GLY A 113 13.36 12.57 1.52
CA GLY A 113 13.40 13.08 0.14
C GLY A 113 12.63 12.21 -0.88
N ILE A 114 11.93 11.18 -0.42
CA ILE A 114 11.08 10.32 -1.27
C ILE A 114 9.61 10.64 -0.98
N PRO A 115 8.78 10.85 -2.02
CA PRO A 115 7.34 11.05 -1.83
C PRO A 115 6.68 9.82 -1.21
N ILE A 116 5.92 10.02 -0.13
CA ILE A 116 5.01 9.02 0.44
C ILE A 116 4.12 8.36 -0.62
N PRO A 117 3.45 9.10 -1.54
CA PRO A 117 2.64 8.47 -2.59
C PRO A 117 3.44 7.48 -3.47
N LEU A 118 4.71 7.77 -3.75
CA LEU A 118 5.56 6.89 -4.54
C LEU A 118 5.88 5.59 -3.78
N MET A 119 6.23 5.70 -2.49
CA MET A 119 6.50 4.52 -1.65
C MET A 119 5.26 3.64 -1.50
N ALA A 120 4.09 4.26 -1.29
CA ALA A 120 2.82 3.54 -1.19
C ALA A 120 2.48 2.83 -2.50
N LEU A 121 2.66 3.51 -3.64
CA LEU A 121 2.43 2.91 -4.96
C LEU A 121 3.33 1.70 -5.20
N ALA A 122 4.63 1.81 -4.88
CA ALA A 122 5.57 0.71 -5.00
C ALA A 122 5.17 -0.48 -4.09
N ALA A 123 4.76 -0.20 -2.85
CA ALA A 123 4.30 -1.24 -1.93
C ALA A 123 3.06 -1.97 -2.45
N PHE A 124 2.02 -1.26 -2.88
CA PHE A 124 0.81 -1.88 -3.43
C PHE A 124 1.10 -2.67 -4.72
N ALA A 125 1.92 -2.14 -5.62
CA ALA A 125 2.32 -2.85 -6.83
C ALA A 125 3.06 -4.16 -6.50
N LEU A 126 4.00 -4.12 -5.56
CA LEU A 126 4.77 -5.28 -5.14
C LEU A 126 3.89 -6.34 -4.45
N ILE A 127 3.00 -5.91 -3.55
CA ILE A 127 2.04 -6.81 -2.87
C ILE A 127 1.11 -7.47 -3.90
N GLY A 128 0.55 -6.69 -4.84
CA GLY A 128 -0.33 -7.20 -5.88
C GLY A 128 0.39 -8.21 -6.79
N PHE A 129 1.62 -7.90 -7.21
CA PHE A 129 2.45 -8.79 -8.02
C PHE A 129 2.77 -10.10 -7.31
N LEU A 130 3.24 -10.03 -6.06
CA LEU A 130 3.57 -11.22 -5.26
C LEU A 130 2.33 -12.07 -4.94
N SER A 131 1.19 -11.43 -4.66
CA SER A 131 -0.09 -12.11 -4.45
C SER A 131 -0.56 -12.83 -5.73
N ALA A 132 -0.38 -12.21 -6.90
CA ALA A 132 -0.69 -12.82 -8.19
C ALA A 132 0.22 -14.02 -8.51
N LEU A 133 1.52 -13.90 -8.21
CA LEU A 133 2.47 -15.02 -8.36
C LEU A 133 2.11 -16.21 -7.47
N SER A 134 1.71 -15.95 -6.22
CA SER A 134 1.27 -16.99 -5.29
C SER A 134 0.07 -17.79 -5.81
N MET A 135 -0.91 -17.10 -6.41
CA MET A 135 -2.09 -17.77 -6.98
C MET A 135 -1.75 -18.62 -8.21
N LYS A 136 -0.84 -18.16 -9.06
CA LYS A 136 -0.51 -18.85 -10.31
C LYS A 136 0.08 -20.24 -10.07
N GLU A 137 0.88 -20.41 -9.02
CA GLU A 137 1.49 -21.70 -8.68
C GLU A 137 0.50 -22.62 -7.91
N THR A 138 -0.51 -22.06 -7.24
CA THR A 138 -1.54 -22.87 -6.54
C THR A 138 -2.53 -23.51 -7.53
N GLN A 139 -2.65 -22.96 -8.75
CA GLN A 139 -3.54 -23.47 -9.81
C GLN A 139 -2.87 -24.47 -10.76
N THR A 140 -1.56 -24.71 -10.65
CA THR A 140 -0.79 -25.67 -11.46
C THR A 140 -0.48 -26.93 -10.69
#